data_AF-A0A7K5H9Z3-F1
#
_entry.id   AF-A0A7K5H9Z3-F1
#
_cell.length_a   1.000
_cell.length_b   1.000
_cell.length_c   1.000
_cell.angle_alpha   90.00
_cell.angle_beta   90.00
_cell.angle_gamma   90.00
#
_symmetry.space_group_name_H-M   'P 1'
#
loop_
_entity.id
_entity.type
_entity.pdbx_description
1 polymer ?
#
loop_
_entity_poly.entity_id
_entity_poly.type
_entity_poly.pdbx_seq_one_letter_code
_entity_poly.pdbx_strand_id
1 'polypeptide(L)' 'YVPTFFSQHLIYPSNHLNYTAIWALLGTLSQDLQALIEHPNGTKTNPAATCKELMLAHPSLPDG' A
#
# COMPACT_ATOMS: atom_id res chain seq x y z
N TYR A 1 26.24 -32.24 -20.54
CA TYR A 1 26.25 -32.34 -19.07
C TYR A 1 26.82 -31.04 -18.52
N VAL A 2 25.96 -30.16 -18.00
CA VAL A 2 26.34 -29.01 -17.14
C VAL A 2 25.25 -28.92 -16.07
N PRO A 3 25.55 -29.14 -14.78
CA PRO A 3 24.57 -29.06 -13.71
C PRO A 3 24.61 -27.65 -13.12
N THR A 4 23.59 -26.85 -13.35
CA THR A 4 23.39 -25.60 -12.58
C THR A 4 22.29 -25.81 -11.56
N PHE A 5 22.76 -26.02 -10.34
CA PHE A 5 22.12 -25.92 -9.04
C PHE A 5 20.84 -25.08 -9.00
N PHE A 6 19.75 -25.74 -8.60
CA PHE A 6 18.77 -25.29 -7.61
C PHE A 6 18.52 -23.78 -7.52
N SER A 7 17.48 -23.32 -8.21
CA SER A 7 16.58 -22.32 -7.66
C SER A 7 15.23 -23.00 -7.41
N GLN A 8 15.20 -23.96 -6.48
CA GLN A 8 13.98 -24.68 -6.09
C GLN A 8 13.10 -23.92 -5.09
N HIS A 9 13.21 -22.59 -5.01
CA HIS A 9 12.49 -21.81 -4.00
C HIS A 9 11.44 -20.83 -4.52
N LEU A 10 11.04 -20.92 -5.80
CA LEU A 10 9.96 -20.09 -6.34
C LEU A 10 8.90 -20.84 -7.15
N ILE A 11 8.86 -22.18 -7.10
CA ILE A 11 7.71 -22.91 -7.64
C ILE A 11 6.74 -23.18 -6.50
N TYR A 12 5.85 -22.23 -6.25
CA TYR A 12 4.66 -22.44 -5.42
C TYR A 12 3.69 -23.34 -6.22
N PRO A 13 3.43 -24.59 -5.80
CA PRO A 13 2.52 -25.46 -6.55
C PRO A 13 1.08 -24.95 -6.40
N SER A 14 0.50 -24.42 -7.47
CA SER A 14 -0.84 -23.81 -7.49
C SER A 14 -1.95 -24.85 -7.64
N ASN A 15 -2.21 -25.66 -6.62
CA ASN A 15 -3.29 -26.65 -6.75
C ASN A 15 -4.64 -26.22 -6.18
N HIS A 16 -4.73 -25.14 -5.38
CA HIS A 16 -6.03 -24.53 -5.01
C HIS A 16 -5.85 -23.04 -4.67
N LEU A 17 -5.53 -22.21 -5.67
CA LEU A 17 -5.56 -20.75 -5.47
C LEU A 17 -7.01 -20.32 -5.26
N ASN A 18 -7.38 -20.01 -4.01
CA ASN A 18 -8.66 -19.43 -3.68
C ASN A 18 -8.66 -17.98 -4.19
N TYR A 19 -9.15 -17.79 -5.41
CA TYR A 19 -9.20 -16.48 -6.07
C TYR A 19 -9.90 -15.42 -5.23
N THR A 20 -10.92 -15.79 -4.46
CA THR A 20 -11.59 -14.86 -3.54
C THR A 20 -10.63 -14.35 -2.46
N ALA A 21 -9.84 -15.24 -1.87
CA ALA A 21 -8.86 -14.85 -0.87
C ALA A 21 -7.74 -13.98 -1.46
N ILE A 22 -7.30 -14.29 -2.69
CA ILE A 22 -6.27 -13.51 -3.41
C ILE A 22 -6.77 -12.10 -3.70
N TRP A 23 -7.97 -11.96 -4.24
CA TRP A 23 -8.57 -10.65 -4.52
C TRP A 23 -8.80 -9.84 -3.25
N ALA A 24 -9.23 -10.47 -2.15
CA ALA A 24 -9.34 -9.82 -0.86
C ALA A 24 -7.98 -9.29 -0.39
N LEU A 25 -6.93 -10.12 -0.48
CA LEU A 25 -5.58 -9.73 -0.07
C LEU A 25 -5.01 -8.58 -0.92
N LEU A 26 -5.18 -8.65 -2.25
CA LEU A 26 -4.79 -7.56 -3.15
C LEU A 26 -5.56 -6.27 -2.85
N GLY A 27 -6.86 -6.39 -2.54
CA GLY A 27 -7.70 -5.25 -2.15
C GLY A 27 -7.20 -4.58 -0.87
N THR A 28 -6.93 -5.36 0.18
CA THR A 28 -6.36 -4.85 1.43
C THR A 28 -5.00 -4.20 1.20
N LEU A 29 -4.10 -4.86 0.47
CA LEU A 29 -2.77 -4.29 0.18
C LEU A 29 -2.88 -2.97 -0.61
N SER A 30 -3.80 -2.88 -1.57
CA SER A 30 -4.03 -1.63 -2.30
C SER A 30 -4.53 -0.51 -1.39
N GLN A 31 -5.38 -0.81 -0.41
CA GLN A 31 -5.86 0.17 0.56
C GLN A 31 -4.74 0.62 1.50
N ASP A 32 -3.93 -0.31 1.99
CA ASP A 32 -2.80 0.00 2.87
C ASP A 32 -1.77 0.89 2.15
N LEU A 33 -1.46 0.58 0.89
CA LEU A 33 -0.57 1.42 0.08
C LEU A 33 -1.16 2.80 -0.17
N GLN A 34 -2.47 2.90 -0.44
CA GLN A 34 -3.13 4.17 -0.61
C GLN A 34 -3.04 5.03 0.66
N ALA A 35 -3.23 4.43 1.84
CA ALA A 35 -3.12 5.12 3.13
C ALA A 35 -1.69 5.61 3.42
N LEU A 36 -0.66 4.95 2.89
CA LEU A 36 0.73 5.39 3.01
C LEU A 36 1.08 6.56 2.08
N ILE A 37 0.37 6.69 0.95
CA ILE A 37 0.61 7.72 -0.07
C ILE A 37 -0.27 8.95 0.18
N GLU A 38 -1.47 8.75 0.72
CA GLU A 38 -2.41 9.84 0.96
C GLU A 38 -1.90 10.75 2.08
N HIS A 39 -1.52 11.97 1.70
CA HIS A 39 -1.15 13.00 2.66
C HIS A 39 -2.37 13.45 3.49
N PRO A 40 -2.17 13.81 4.77
CA PRO A 40 -3.25 14.36 5.57
C PRO A 40 -3.71 15.71 5.00
N ASN A 41 -5.03 15.87 4.85
CA ASN A 41 -5.63 17.03 4.21
C ASN A 41 -6.33 17.99 5.19
N GLY A 42 -6.28 17.68 6.49
CA GLY A 42 -6.84 18.52 7.54
C GLY A 42 -8.36 18.39 7.71
N THR A 43 -9.01 17.48 6.99
CA THR A 43 -10.43 17.17 7.22
C THR A 43 -10.63 16.36 8.50
N LYS A 44 -11.85 16.34 9.03
CA LYS A 44 -12.20 15.52 10.21
C LYS A 44 -11.89 14.03 10.03
N THR A 45 -11.99 13.53 8.80
CA THR A 45 -11.77 12.12 8.46
C THR A 45 -10.32 11.79 8.09
N ASN A 46 -9.53 12.79 7.69
CA ASN A 46 -8.09 12.65 7.41
C ASN A 46 -7.31 13.86 7.98
N PRO A 47 -7.21 13.95 9.32
CA PRO A 47 -6.59 15.10 9.98
C PRO A 47 -5.07 15.06 9.83
N ALA A 48 -4.45 16.25 9.75
CA ALA A 48 -3.02 16.38 9.96
C ALA A 48 -2.71 16.39 11.46
N ALA A 49 -1.53 15.89 11.85
CA ALA A 49 -1.08 15.91 13.23
C ALA A 49 -0.65 17.33 13.66
N THR A 50 -0.19 18.16 12.71
CA THR A 50 0.19 19.56 12.95
C THR A 50 -0.15 20.46 11.75
N CYS A 51 -0.32 21.77 11.98
CA CYS A 51 -0.50 22.73 10.88
C CYS A 51 0.72 22.78 9.94
N LYS A 52 1.92 22.53 10.46
CA LYS A 52 3.15 22.50 9.66
C LYS A 52 3.16 21.33 8.69
N GLU A 53 2.72 20.15 9.12
CA GLU A 53 2.56 18.99 8.25
C GLU A 53 1.54 19.27 7.14
N LEU A 54 0.39 19.83 7.50
CA LEU A 54 -0.65 20.21 6.53
C LEU A 54 -0.13 21.21 5.49
N MET A 55 0.62 22.23 5.93
CA MET A 55 1.20 23.25 5.04
C MET A 55 2.25 22.65 4.09
N LEU A 56 3.03 21.67 4.53
CA LEU A 56 4.00 21.00 3.66
C LEU A 56 3.31 20.13 2.59
N ALA A 57 2.22 19.44 2.96
CA ALA A 57 1.43 18.64 2.05
C ALA A 57 0.57 19.49 1.08
N HIS A 58 0.05 20.63 1.56
CA HIS A 58 -0.87 21.49 0.83
C HIS A 58 -0.51 22.99 0.96
N PRO A 59 0.56 23.46 0.30
CA PRO A 59 1.07 24.82 0.47
C PRO A 59 0.14 25.95 0.04
N SER A 60 -0.91 25.63 -0.72
CA SER A 60 -1.91 26.59 -1.21
C SER A 60 -3.14 26.71 -0.31
N LEU A 61 -3.24 25.91 0.76
CA LEU A 61 -4.34 26.06 1.71
C LEU A 61 -4.21 27.40 2.44
N PRO A 62 -5.29 28.19 2.54
CA PRO A 62 -5.28 29.41 3.33
C PRO A 62 -5.31 29.07 4.84
N ASP A 63 -4.89 30.03 5.66
CA ASP A 63 -5.07 29.94 7.11
C ASP A 63 -6.56 29.87 7.48
N GLY A 64 -6.91 29.04 8.47
CA GLY A 64 -8.30 28.82 8.92
C GLY A 64 -8.44 27.79 10.03
#